data_AF-A0A534LEI0-F1
#
_entry.id   AF-A0A534LEI0-F1
#
_cell.length_a   1.000
_cell.length_b   1.000
_cell.length_c   1.000
_cell.angle_alpha   90.00
_cell.angle_beta   90.00
_cell.angle_gamma   90.00
#
_symmetry.space_group_name_H-M   'P 1'
#
loop_
_entity.id
_entity.type
_entity.pdbx_description
1 polymer ?
#
loop_
_entity_poly.entity_id
_entity_poly.type
_entity_poly.pdbx_seq_one_letter_code
_entity_poly.pdbx_strand_id
1 'polypeptide(L)'
;MGAVAGLEALILLVIVPAVAWMTALFLLRSAHEKLAREGLDVTQGTSRGRILVFLGYSGTPVVFGIISYVLARPALDASDAIANASVVRLEPLLLWATFAFSVASCSTIAAQAGIVRSRLWAFLGSGFGRVLPLSVVPTTAVVFALVLLLFLLGYTDSVRAGGPVASDSVLSGAIGSFQAFAVGTVAFPIAAGFSNRIRDLSQRGFTRALLIVEIGELPVLVGLVQAFLALSSL
;
A
#
# COMPACT_ATOMS: atom_id res chain seq x y z
N MET A 1 -18.66 -6.97 -25.59
CA MET A 1 -18.57 -6.08 -24.42
C MET A 1 -17.37 -6.58 -23.64
N GLY A 2 -16.23 -5.89 -23.69
CA GLY A 2 -14.93 -6.48 -23.41
C GLY A 2 -14.04 -5.64 -22.50
N ALA A 3 -13.08 -6.32 -21.88
CA ALA A 3 -11.90 -5.79 -21.20
C ALA A 3 -12.15 -4.75 -20.09
N VAL A 4 -13.23 -4.87 -19.32
CA VAL A 4 -13.52 -3.91 -18.23
C VAL A 4 -12.75 -4.29 -16.97
N ALA A 5 -12.78 -5.57 -16.58
CA ALA A 5 -12.12 -6.04 -15.36
C ALA A 5 -10.60 -5.94 -15.46
N GLY A 6 -10.02 -6.33 -16.60
CA GLY A 6 -8.59 -6.20 -16.86
C GLY A 6 -8.10 -4.75 -16.83
N LEU A 7 -8.89 -3.81 -17.34
CA LEU A 7 -8.56 -2.39 -17.33
C LEU A 7 -8.69 -1.79 -15.92
N GLU A 8 -9.76 -2.11 -15.19
CA GLU A 8 -9.96 -1.65 -13.82
C GLU A 8 -8.85 -2.14 -12.89
N ALA A 9 -8.47 -3.41 -12.99
CA ALA A 9 -7.37 -3.97 -12.23
C ALA A 9 -6.02 -3.29 -12.57
N LEU A 10 -5.76 -2.98 -13.85
CA LEU A 10 -4.57 -2.21 -14.25
C LEU A 10 -4.57 -0.83 -13.60
N ILE A 11 -5.71 -0.14 -13.60
CA ILE A 11 -5.85 1.18 -13.01
C ILE A 11 -5.57 1.10 -11.50
N LEU A 12 -6.22 0.17 -10.79
CA LEU A 12 -6.13 0.04 -9.33
C LEU A 12 -4.77 -0.47 -8.86
N LEU A 13 -4.17 -1.44 -9.55
CA LEU A 13 -2.89 -2.02 -9.14
C LEU A 13 -1.69 -1.17 -9.57
N VAL A 14 -1.75 -0.50 -10.72
CA VAL A 14 -0.57 0.15 -11.30
C VAL A 14 -0.73 1.67 -11.39
N ILE A 15 -1.76 2.15 -12.08
CA ILE A 15 -1.87 3.57 -12.42
C ILE A 15 -2.08 4.41 -11.16
N VAL A 16 -3.01 4.02 -10.29
CA VAL A 16 -3.32 4.77 -9.07
C VAL A 16 -2.10 4.84 -8.12
N PRO A 17 -1.44 3.73 -7.76
CA PRO A 17 -0.20 3.78 -6.98
C PRO A 17 0.92 4.59 -7.65
N ALA A 18 1.08 4.50 -8.97
CA ALA A 18 2.10 5.25 -9.70
C ALA A 18 1.84 6.77 -9.66
N VAL A 19 0.60 7.22 -9.84
CA VAL A 19 0.21 8.63 -9.73
C VAL A 19 0.41 9.14 -8.31
N ALA A 20 0.04 8.34 -7.30
CA ALA A 20 0.27 8.68 -5.90
C ALA A 20 1.77 8.84 -5.60
N TRP A 21 2.60 7.92 -6.11
CA TRP A 21 4.05 7.96 -5.96
C TRP A 21 4.67 9.19 -6.63
N MET A 22 4.31 9.48 -7.88
CA MET A 22 4.76 10.67 -8.60
C MET A 22 4.37 11.96 -7.87
N THR A 23 3.15 12.01 -7.34
CA THR A 23 2.67 13.15 -6.52
C THR A 23 3.50 13.31 -5.26
N ALA A 24 3.78 12.22 -4.54
CA ALA A 24 4.62 12.23 -3.35
C ALA A 24 6.05 12.72 -3.63
N LEU A 25 6.66 12.23 -4.72
CA LEU A 25 7.99 12.67 -5.15
C LEU A 25 8.00 14.15 -5.52
N PHE A 26 6.99 14.64 -6.23
CA PHE A 26 6.86 16.06 -6.56
C PHE A 26 6.76 16.93 -5.30
N LEU A 27 5.93 16.52 -4.33
CA LEU A 27 5.80 17.24 -3.05
C LEU A 27 7.12 17.26 -2.28
N LEU A 28 7.86 16.15 -2.25
CA LEU A 28 9.17 16.08 -1.58
C LEU A 28 10.23 16.91 -2.30
N ARG A 29 10.27 16.88 -3.63
CA ARG A 29 11.14 17.73 -4.43
C ARG A 29 10.89 19.21 -4.13
N SER A 30 9.63 19.63 -4.11
CA SER A 30 9.27 21.02 -3.81
C SER A 30 9.71 21.45 -2.41
N ALA A 31 9.64 20.55 -1.42
CA ALA A 31 10.10 20.80 -0.06
C ALA A 31 11.63 20.87 0.02
N HIS A 32 12.33 20.02 -0.73
CA HIS A 32 13.79 20.03 -0.82
C HIS A 32 14.32 21.32 -1.47
N GLU A 33 13.70 21.76 -2.56
CA GLU A 33 14.06 23.02 -3.25
C GLU A 33 13.86 24.24 -2.33
N LYS A 34 12.84 24.25 -1.47
CA LYS A 34 12.63 25.30 -0.47
C LYS A 34 13.78 25.34 0.55
N LEU A 35 14.15 24.18 1.10
CA LEU A 35 15.28 24.09 2.05
C LEU A 35 16.61 24.50 1.41
N ALA A 36 16.83 24.17 0.14
CA ALA A 36 18.04 24.57 -0.59
C ALA A 36 18.13 26.09 -0.76
N ARG A 37 17.00 26.78 -0.98
CA ARG A 37 16.95 28.26 -1.06
C ARG A 37 17.23 28.93 0.28
N GLU A 38 16.93 28.26 1.39
CA GLU A 38 17.17 28.77 2.75
C GLU A 38 18.65 28.66 3.17
N GLY A 39 19.55 28.17 2.31
CA GLY A 39 20.99 28.20 2.54
C GLY A 39 21.48 27.22 3.62
N LEU A 40 20.63 26.26 4.03
CA LEU A 40 21.00 25.24 4.99
C LEU A 40 21.90 24.19 4.31
N ASP A 41 23.18 24.22 4.64
CA ASP A 41 24.23 23.41 4.04
C ASP A 41 24.08 21.93 4.45
N VAL A 42 23.22 21.20 3.74
CA VAL A 42 23.09 19.75 3.86
C VAL A 42 24.26 19.15 3.08
N THR A 43 25.22 18.53 3.76
CA THR A 43 26.36 17.80 3.17
C THR A 43 25.90 16.89 2.01
N GLN A 44 26.18 17.34 0.78
CA GLN A 44 25.52 16.88 -0.45
C GLN A 44 25.77 15.39 -0.79
N GLY A 45 26.87 14.80 -0.31
CA GLY A 45 27.23 13.40 -0.59
C GLY A 45 26.36 12.38 0.13
N THR A 46 26.07 12.61 1.42
CA THR A 46 25.22 11.75 2.26
C THR A 46 23.73 11.90 1.97
N SER A 47 23.30 13.04 1.43
CA SER A 47 21.88 13.33 1.17
C SER A 47 21.32 12.54 -0.02
N ARG A 48 22.12 12.33 -1.09
CA ARG A 48 21.69 11.58 -2.28
C ARG A 48 21.38 10.11 -1.98
N GLY A 49 22.25 9.44 -1.22
CA GLY A 49 22.01 8.03 -0.83
C GLY A 49 20.73 7.86 -0.02
N ARG A 50 20.42 8.80 0.88
CA ARG A 50 19.20 8.77 1.71
C ARG A 50 17.93 8.97 0.90
N ILE A 51 17.97 9.82 -0.13
CA ILE A 51 16.88 10.00 -1.09
C ILE A 51 16.66 8.74 -1.92
N LEU A 52 17.73 8.06 -2.34
CA LEU A 52 17.62 6.78 -3.06
C LEU A 52 16.96 5.70 -2.20
N VAL A 53 17.31 5.61 -0.91
CA VAL A 53 16.65 4.69 0.02
C VAL A 53 15.16 4.97 0.12
N PHE A 54 14.76 6.24 0.26
CA PHE A 54 13.35 6.62 0.24
C PHE A 54 12.67 6.24 -1.07
N LEU A 55 13.32 6.48 -2.20
CA LEU A 55 12.77 6.18 -3.52
C LEU A 55 12.56 4.66 -3.72
N GLY A 56 13.48 3.85 -3.19
CA GLY A 56 13.34 2.40 -3.14
C GLY A 56 12.10 1.96 -2.35
N TYR A 57 11.96 2.42 -1.10
CA TYR A 57 10.83 2.02 -0.25
C TYR A 57 9.47 2.58 -0.72
N SER A 58 9.44 3.80 -1.23
CA SER A 58 8.20 4.43 -1.73
C SER A 58 7.78 3.92 -3.11
N GLY A 59 8.71 3.36 -3.89
CA GLY A 59 8.42 2.71 -5.16
C GLY A 59 7.91 1.27 -5.04
N THR A 60 8.13 0.62 -3.89
CA THR A 60 7.67 -0.75 -3.60
C THR A 60 6.20 -1.00 -3.97
N PRO A 61 5.23 -0.13 -3.63
CA PRO A 61 3.82 -0.37 -3.98
C PRO A 61 3.57 -0.43 -5.48
N VAL A 62 4.29 0.37 -6.28
CA VAL A 62 4.18 0.35 -7.74
C VAL A 62 4.73 -0.98 -8.28
N VAL A 63 5.90 -1.42 -7.79
CA VAL A 63 6.51 -2.70 -8.20
C VAL A 63 5.60 -3.87 -7.85
N PHE A 64 5.08 -3.91 -6.61
CA PHE A 64 4.16 -4.96 -6.18
C PHE A 64 2.85 -4.93 -6.95
N GLY A 65 2.35 -3.75 -7.31
CA GLY A 65 1.19 -3.58 -8.16
C GLY A 65 1.39 -4.15 -9.57
N ILE A 66 2.54 -3.88 -10.20
CA ILE A 66 2.89 -4.45 -11.50
C ILE A 66 2.95 -5.98 -11.44
N ILE A 67 3.66 -6.53 -10.43
CA ILE A 67 3.77 -7.98 -10.24
C ILE A 67 2.37 -8.59 -10.06
N SER A 68 1.56 -8.00 -9.18
CA SER A 68 0.19 -8.43 -8.91
C SER A 68 -0.69 -8.42 -10.16
N TYR A 69 -0.58 -7.37 -10.99
CA TYR A 69 -1.34 -7.27 -12.23
C TYR A 69 -0.95 -8.36 -13.23
N VAL A 70 0.36 -8.61 -13.39
CA VAL A 70 0.86 -9.67 -14.27
C VAL A 70 0.35 -11.04 -13.81
N LEU A 71 0.32 -11.29 -12.50
CA LEU A 71 -0.19 -12.55 -11.93
C LEU A 71 -1.71 -12.68 -12.03
N ALA A 72 -2.46 -11.58 -11.89
CA ALA A 72 -3.93 -11.58 -11.96
C ALA A 72 -4.47 -11.66 -13.40
N ARG A 73 -3.68 -11.24 -14.39
CA ARG A 73 -4.08 -11.13 -15.80
C ARG A 73 -4.74 -12.40 -16.37
N PRO A 74 -4.24 -13.63 -16.15
CA PRO A 74 -4.88 -14.83 -16.69
C PRO A 74 -6.30 -15.08 -16.15
N ALA A 75 -6.59 -14.65 -14.92
CA ALA A 75 -7.92 -14.75 -14.34
C ALA A 75 -8.85 -13.65 -14.90
N LEU A 76 -8.33 -12.42 -15.02
CA LEU A 76 -9.07 -11.27 -15.56
C LEU A 76 -9.45 -11.49 -17.04
N ASP A 77 -8.51 -11.97 -17.86
CA ASP A 77 -8.75 -12.28 -19.27
C ASP A 77 -9.81 -13.40 -19.44
N ALA A 78 -9.85 -14.36 -18.51
CA ALA A 78 -10.85 -15.43 -18.52
C ALA A 78 -12.26 -14.93 -18.15
N SER A 79 -12.36 -13.97 -17.23
CA SER A 79 -13.62 -13.28 -16.93
C SER A 79 -14.10 -12.43 -18.10
N ASP A 80 -13.22 -11.61 -18.68
CA ASP A 80 -13.54 -10.69 -19.78
C ASP A 80 -13.97 -11.42 -21.07
N ALA A 81 -13.44 -12.62 -21.30
CA ALA A 81 -13.84 -13.47 -22.44
C ALA A 81 -15.20 -14.18 -22.24
N ILE A 82 -15.80 -14.11 -21.04
CA ILE A 82 -16.98 -14.89 -20.62
C ILE A 82 -16.78 -16.39 -20.90
N ALA A 83 -15.52 -16.84 -20.86
CA ALA A 83 -15.15 -18.20 -21.22
C ALA A 83 -15.44 -19.19 -20.09
N ASN A 84 -15.47 -18.70 -18.83
CA ASN A 84 -15.68 -19.53 -17.66
C ASN A 84 -16.62 -18.85 -16.65
N ALA A 85 -17.87 -19.34 -16.56
CA ALA A 85 -18.90 -18.78 -15.69
C ALA A 85 -18.53 -18.82 -14.20
N SER A 86 -17.70 -19.76 -13.75
CA SER A 86 -17.22 -19.81 -12.37
C SER A 86 -16.24 -18.69 -12.05
N VAL A 87 -15.38 -18.33 -13.00
CA VAL A 87 -14.36 -17.26 -12.84
C VAL A 87 -15.00 -15.88 -12.94
N VAL A 88 -16.00 -15.70 -13.81
CA VAL A 88 -16.81 -14.47 -13.88
C VAL A 88 -17.45 -14.15 -12.52
N ARG A 89 -17.90 -15.17 -11.79
CA ARG A 89 -18.49 -14.99 -10.45
C ARG A 89 -17.48 -14.50 -9.39
N LEU A 90 -16.17 -14.67 -9.62
CA LEU A 90 -15.10 -14.19 -8.73
C LEU A 90 -14.65 -12.76 -9.05
N GLU A 91 -15.05 -12.21 -10.19
CA GLU A 91 -14.64 -10.88 -10.65
C GLU A 91 -14.85 -9.78 -9.59
N PRO A 92 -16.02 -9.68 -8.91
CA PRO A 92 -16.23 -8.64 -7.89
C PRO A 92 -15.24 -8.77 -6.72
N LEU A 93 -14.92 -10.01 -6.32
CA LEU A 93 -13.98 -10.27 -5.25
C LEU A 93 -12.55 -9.86 -5.64
N LEU A 94 -12.13 -10.19 -6.87
CA LEU A 94 -10.84 -9.76 -7.42
C LEU A 94 -10.76 -8.23 -7.49
N LEU A 95 -11.79 -7.55 -7.98
CA LEU A 95 -11.82 -6.09 -8.05
C LEU A 95 -11.72 -5.44 -6.66
N TRP A 96 -12.47 -5.92 -5.67
CA TRP A 96 -12.35 -5.42 -4.29
C TRP A 96 -10.98 -5.67 -3.67
N ALA A 97 -10.33 -6.79 -3.99
CA ALA A 97 -8.96 -7.06 -3.56
C ALA A 97 -7.95 -6.11 -4.22
N THR A 98 -8.09 -5.83 -5.53
CA THR A 98 -7.25 -4.83 -6.22
C THR A 98 -7.50 -3.41 -5.69
N PHE A 99 -8.74 -3.07 -5.36
CA PHE A 99 -9.10 -1.81 -4.72
C PHE A 99 -8.46 -1.69 -3.34
N ALA A 100 -8.54 -2.73 -2.51
CA ALA A 100 -7.92 -2.76 -1.20
C ALA A 100 -6.39 -2.57 -1.29
N PHE A 101 -5.74 -3.21 -2.27
CA PHE A 101 -4.32 -2.98 -2.57
C PHE A 101 -4.03 -1.53 -2.98
N SER A 102 -4.88 -0.93 -3.82
CA SER A 102 -4.75 0.47 -4.24
C SER A 102 -4.84 1.42 -3.05
N VAL A 103 -5.81 1.23 -2.16
CA VAL A 103 -6.01 2.08 -0.98
C VAL A 103 -4.85 1.92 0.00
N ALA A 104 -4.38 0.68 0.21
CA ALA A 104 -3.20 0.41 1.03
C ALA A 104 -1.97 1.14 0.47
N SER A 105 -1.72 1.02 -0.84
CA SER A 105 -0.61 1.68 -1.53
C SER A 105 -0.65 3.20 -1.39
N CYS A 106 -1.81 3.82 -1.66
CA CYS A 106 -1.98 5.26 -1.54
C CYS A 106 -1.81 5.74 -0.09
N SER A 107 -2.36 5.02 0.88
CA SER A 107 -2.26 5.35 2.31
C SER A 107 -0.82 5.26 2.80
N THR A 108 -0.09 4.22 2.40
CA THR A 108 1.34 4.04 2.67
C THR A 108 2.18 5.17 2.07
N ILE A 109 1.98 5.49 0.79
CA ILE A 109 2.71 6.56 0.10
C ILE A 109 2.43 7.92 0.76
N ALA A 110 1.18 8.20 1.10
CA ALA A 110 0.79 9.43 1.78
C ALA A 110 1.43 9.56 3.17
N ALA A 111 1.43 8.48 3.96
CA ALA A 111 2.07 8.43 5.27
C ALA A 111 3.58 8.64 5.16
N GLN A 112 4.24 7.91 4.26
CA GLN A 112 5.66 8.02 3.95
C GLN A 112 6.07 9.44 3.57
N ALA A 113 5.39 10.00 2.57
CA ALA A 113 5.67 11.34 2.08
C ALA A 113 5.43 12.38 3.17
N GLY A 114 4.36 12.25 3.97
CA GLY A 114 4.05 13.14 5.09
C GLY A 114 5.14 13.12 6.18
N ILE A 115 5.60 11.93 6.57
CA ILE A 115 6.65 11.75 7.58
C ILE A 115 7.97 12.34 7.10
N VAL A 116 8.40 11.99 5.89
CA VAL A 116 9.67 12.47 5.34
C VAL A 116 9.62 13.96 5.06
N ARG A 117 8.53 14.49 4.50
CA ARG A 117 8.38 15.92 4.23
C ARG A 117 8.44 16.75 5.51
N SER A 118 7.73 16.34 6.57
CA SER A 118 7.70 17.07 7.84
C SER A 118 9.04 17.06 8.57
N ARG A 119 9.90 16.08 8.27
CA ARG A 119 11.21 15.89 8.91
C ARG A 119 12.36 15.88 7.91
N LEU A 120 12.20 16.57 6.78
CA LEU A 120 13.10 16.46 5.64
C LEU A 120 14.54 16.82 6.01
N TRP A 121 14.72 17.83 6.86
CA TRP A 121 16.03 18.21 7.38
C TRP A 121 16.68 17.09 8.20
N ALA A 122 15.96 16.50 9.16
CA ALA A 122 16.45 15.39 9.96
C ALA A 122 16.68 14.13 9.12
N PHE A 123 15.84 13.89 8.11
CA PHE A 123 15.95 12.80 7.17
C PHE A 123 17.22 12.90 6.32
N LEU A 124 17.58 14.09 5.85
CA LEU A 124 18.79 14.30 5.06
C LEU A 124 20.05 14.47 5.92
N GLY A 125 19.92 14.63 7.24
CA GLY A 125 21.00 14.85 8.21
C GLY A 125 21.26 13.68 9.17
N SER A 126 21.70 13.99 10.38
CA SER A 126 22.05 13.00 11.42
C SER A 126 20.84 12.23 11.97
N GLY A 127 19.62 12.73 11.76
CA GLY A 127 18.37 12.11 12.19
C GLY A 127 17.85 10.99 11.29
N PHE A 128 18.52 10.69 10.16
CA PHE A 128 18.07 9.72 9.16
C PHE A 128 17.64 8.39 9.77
N GLY A 129 18.48 7.81 10.65
CA GLY A 129 18.22 6.52 11.28
C GLY A 129 16.99 6.48 12.18
N ARG A 130 16.46 7.64 12.59
CA ARG A 130 15.22 7.75 13.37
C ARG A 130 14.02 8.07 12.48
N VAL A 131 14.19 8.83 11.41
CA VAL A 131 13.08 9.16 10.50
C VAL A 131 12.77 7.99 9.57
N LEU A 132 13.78 7.23 9.14
CA LEU A 132 13.60 6.10 8.22
C LEU A 132 12.63 5.04 8.78
N PRO A 133 12.79 4.50 10.01
CA PRO A 133 11.84 3.54 10.56
C PRO A 133 10.39 4.04 10.56
N LEU A 134 10.17 5.31 10.94
CA LEU A 134 8.84 5.91 10.94
C LEU A 134 8.20 5.89 9.54
N SER A 135 9.00 6.13 8.49
CA SER A 135 8.53 6.06 7.11
C SER A 135 8.38 4.63 6.58
N VAL A 136 9.10 3.66 7.14
CA VAL A 136 9.05 2.27 6.66
C VAL A 136 7.86 1.53 7.25
N VAL A 137 7.44 1.79 8.49
CA VAL A 137 6.30 1.07 9.13
C VAL A 137 5.05 1.00 8.23
N PRO A 138 4.58 2.09 7.59
CA PRO A 138 3.42 2.01 6.70
C PRO A 138 3.56 1.04 5.51
N THR A 139 4.77 0.57 5.16
CA THR A 139 4.95 -0.43 4.08
C THR A 139 4.32 -1.78 4.40
N THR A 140 4.09 -2.09 5.68
CA THR A 140 3.46 -3.36 6.09
C THR A 140 2.06 -3.51 5.48
N ALA A 141 1.29 -2.42 5.35
CA ALA A 141 -0.03 -2.42 4.69
C ALA A 141 0.02 -3.00 3.28
N VAL A 142 1.03 -2.60 2.50
CA VAL A 142 1.16 -3.02 1.10
C VAL A 142 1.62 -4.47 1.02
N VAL A 143 2.51 -4.89 1.92
CA VAL A 143 2.91 -6.30 2.06
C VAL A 143 1.70 -7.17 2.41
N PHE A 144 0.89 -6.75 3.38
CA PHE A 144 -0.32 -7.46 3.77
C PHE A 144 -1.33 -7.54 2.63
N ALA A 145 -1.56 -6.44 1.92
CA ALA A 145 -2.42 -6.43 0.74
C ALA A 145 -1.93 -7.37 -0.36
N LEU A 146 -0.62 -7.38 -0.63
CA LEU A 146 0.02 -8.30 -1.57
C LEU A 146 -0.22 -9.76 -1.15
N VAL A 147 0.02 -10.09 0.12
CA VAL A 147 -0.19 -11.46 0.63
C VAL A 147 -1.65 -11.88 0.45
N LEU A 148 -2.62 -11.05 0.86
CA LEU A 148 -4.05 -11.34 0.68
C LEU A 148 -4.42 -11.54 -0.80
N LEU A 149 -3.87 -10.71 -1.69
CA LEU A 149 -4.08 -10.83 -3.13
C LEU A 149 -3.51 -12.14 -3.67
N LEU A 150 -2.30 -12.54 -3.26
CA LEU A 150 -1.69 -13.80 -3.67
C LEU A 150 -2.49 -15.02 -3.19
N PHE A 151 -3.03 -14.99 -1.96
CA PHE A 151 -3.94 -16.03 -1.46
C PHE A 151 -5.21 -16.13 -2.33
N LEU A 152 -5.82 -15.00 -2.66
CA LEU A 152 -7.00 -14.96 -3.52
C LEU A 152 -6.72 -15.45 -4.94
N LEU A 153 -5.56 -15.09 -5.51
CA LEU A 153 -5.13 -15.58 -6.82
C LEU A 153 -4.94 -17.10 -6.82
N GLY A 154 -4.34 -17.66 -5.75
CA GLY A 154 -4.22 -19.11 -5.59
C GLY A 154 -5.58 -19.83 -5.57
N TYR A 155 -6.58 -19.26 -4.87
CA TYR A 155 -7.95 -19.77 -4.91
C TYR A 155 -8.58 -19.64 -6.31
N THR A 156 -8.37 -18.52 -6.98
CA THR A 156 -8.89 -18.27 -8.34
C THR A 156 -8.33 -19.26 -9.35
N ASP A 157 -7.03 -19.58 -9.25
CA ASP A 157 -6.37 -20.59 -10.08
C ASP A 157 -6.93 -21.99 -9.82
N SER A 158 -7.23 -22.33 -8.56
CA SER A 158 -7.91 -23.59 -8.20
C SER A 158 -9.29 -23.70 -8.85
N VAL A 159 -10.11 -22.65 -8.78
CA VAL A 159 -11.43 -22.62 -9.43
C VAL A 159 -11.31 -22.74 -10.95
N ARG A 160 -10.34 -22.06 -11.54
CA ARG A 160 -10.04 -22.15 -12.98
C ARG A 160 -9.62 -23.57 -13.38
N ALA A 161 -8.93 -24.30 -12.52
CA ALA A 161 -8.56 -25.70 -12.71
C ALA A 161 -9.72 -26.69 -12.49
N GLY A 162 -10.94 -26.20 -12.24
CA GLY A 162 -12.14 -27.02 -12.01
C GLY A 162 -12.45 -27.27 -10.53
N GLY A 163 -11.80 -26.56 -9.62
CA GLY A 163 -12.11 -26.57 -8.19
C GLY A 163 -13.52 -26.02 -7.88
N PRO A 164 -14.06 -26.34 -6.70
CA PRO A 164 -15.38 -25.86 -6.29
C PRO A 164 -15.37 -24.35 -6.10
N VAL A 165 -16.49 -23.69 -6.46
CA VAL A 165 -16.69 -22.27 -6.20
C VAL A 165 -17.44 -22.10 -4.89
N ALA A 166 -16.93 -21.24 -4.01
CA ALA A 166 -17.57 -20.84 -2.76
C ALA A 166 -19.01 -20.31 -2.96
N SER A 167 -19.81 -20.35 -1.90
CA SER A 167 -21.18 -19.79 -1.90
C SER A 167 -21.17 -18.26 -1.95
N ASP A 168 -22.27 -17.64 -2.39
CA ASP A 168 -22.38 -16.17 -2.47
C ASP A 168 -22.21 -15.50 -1.11
N SER A 169 -22.64 -16.17 -0.04
CA SER A 169 -22.45 -15.68 1.34
C SER A 169 -20.98 -15.59 1.73
N VAL A 170 -20.17 -16.60 1.37
CA VAL A 170 -18.73 -16.61 1.64
C VAL A 170 -18.02 -15.57 0.79
N LEU A 171 -18.35 -15.46 -0.50
CA LEU A 171 -17.78 -14.45 -1.39
C LEU A 171 -18.09 -13.02 -0.91
N SER A 172 -19.33 -12.76 -0.49
CA SER A 172 -19.73 -11.47 0.09
C SER A 172 -18.99 -11.16 1.40
N GLY A 173 -18.81 -12.15 2.26
CA GLY A 173 -18.00 -12.02 3.47
C GLY A 173 -16.53 -11.69 3.19
N ALA A 174 -15.93 -12.30 2.17
CA ALA A 174 -14.58 -11.99 1.72
C ALA A 174 -14.48 -10.57 1.16
N ILE A 175 -15.44 -10.12 0.34
CA ILE A 175 -15.53 -8.74 -0.15
C ILE A 175 -15.59 -7.75 1.02
N GLY A 176 -16.48 -7.97 1.99
CA GLY A 176 -16.61 -7.11 3.17
C GLY A 176 -15.32 -7.04 3.98
N SER A 177 -14.55 -8.13 4.02
CA SER A 177 -13.26 -8.16 4.71
C SER A 177 -12.17 -7.37 3.98
N PHE A 178 -12.14 -7.42 2.64
CA PHE A 178 -11.26 -6.54 1.84
C PHE A 178 -11.61 -5.06 2.00
N GLN A 179 -12.89 -4.72 2.09
CA GLN A 179 -13.35 -3.35 2.39
C GLN A 179 -12.88 -2.90 3.77
N ALA A 180 -13.05 -3.73 4.80
CA ALA A 180 -12.61 -3.44 6.16
C ALA A 180 -11.09 -3.23 6.22
N PHE A 181 -10.32 -4.10 5.55
CA PHE A 181 -8.88 -3.96 5.41
C PHE A 181 -8.49 -2.64 4.73
N ALA A 182 -9.12 -2.30 3.60
CA ALA A 182 -8.87 -1.06 2.87
C ALA A 182 -9.08 0.18 3.76
N VAL A 183 -10.22 0.23 4.47
CA VAL A 183 -10.53 1.30 5.43
C VAL A 183 -9.51 1.36 6.56
N GLY A 184 -9.09 0.21 7.08
CA GLY A 184 -8.06 0.11 8.11
C GLY A 184 -6.75 0.81 7.70
N THR A 185 -6.35 0.69 6.43
CA THR A 185 -5.08 1.28 5.95
C THR A 185 -5.05 2.81 5.99
N VAL A 186 -6.20 3.48 6.01
CA VAL A 186 -6.32 4.94 6.14
C VAL A 186 -5.85 5.42 7.52
N ALA A 187 -5.75 4.54 8.51
CA ALA A 187 -5.17 4.87 9.81
C ALA A 187 -3.69 5.28 9.72
N PHE A 188 -2.92 4.80 8.73
CA PHE A 188 -1.51 5.16 8.56
C PHE A 188 -1.26 6.65 8.30
N PRO A 189 -1.91 7.31 7.32
CA PRO A 189 -1.71 8.75 7.12
C PRO A 189 -2.20 9.58 8.32
N ILE A 190 -3.23 9.11 9.03
CA ILE A 190 -3.71 9.76 10.27
C ILE A 190 -2.63 9.67 11.36
N ALA A 191 -2.12 8.47 11.62
CA ALA A 191 -1.07 8.21 12.59
C ALA A 191 0.21 8.97 12.25
N ALA A 192 0.59 9.03 10.97
CA ALA A 192 1.68 9.87 10.48
C ALA A 192 1.44 11.35 10.83
N GLY A 193 0.24 11.87 10.62
CA GLY A 193 -0.15 13.23 11.00
C GLY A 193 0.04 13.53 12.49
N PHE A 194 -0.37 12.61 13.36
CA PHE A 194 -0.14 12.73 14.81
C PHE A 194 1.32 12.59 15.19
N SER A 195 2.02 11.62 14.61
CA SER A 195 3.45 11.41 14.82
C SER A 195 4.23 12.67 14.46
N ASN A 196 3.90 13.33 13.34
CA ASN A 196 4.50 14.58 12.88
C ASN A 196 4.41 15.76 13.87
N ARG A 197 3.50 15.71 14.85
CA ARG A 197 3.43 16.72 15.93
C ARG A 197 4.62 16.64 16.90
N ILE A 198 5.30 15.50 16.94
CA ILE A 198 6.50 15.30 17.76
C ILE A 198 7.73 15.74 16.95
N ARG A 199 8.20 16.96 17.24
CA ARG A 199 9.33 17.59 16.55
C ARG A 199 10.69 17.13 17.07
N ASP A 200 10.83 16.94 18.38
CA ASP A 200 12.04 16.41 18.98
C ASP A 200 12.06 14.88 18.87
N LEU A 201 13.05 14.36 18.16
CA LEU A 201 13.31 12.93 18.01
C LEU A 201 14.43 12.45 18.93
N SER A 202 14.68 13.09 20.06
CA SER A 202 15.41 12.48 21.20
C SER A 202 14.83 11.10 21.53
N GLN A 203 15.56 10.24 22.25
CA GLN A 203 15.18 8.83 22.45
C GLN A 203 13.70 8.66 22.87
N ARG A 204 13.23 9.43 23.86
CA ARG A 204 11.83 9.42 24.32
C ARG A 204 10.86 9.92 23.25
N GLY A 205 11.21 11.00 22.54
CA GLY A 205 10.39 11.57 21.47
C GLY A 205 10.26 10.62 20.28
N PHE A 206 11.35 9.96 19.88
CA PHE A 206 11.37 8.95 18.84
C PHE A 206 10.50 7.74 19.22
N THR A 207 10.66 7.16 20.41
CA THR A 207 9.82 6.04 20.86
C THR A 207 8.34 6.40 20.83
N ARG A 208 7.97 7.61 21.27
CA ARG A 208 6.58 8.07 21.23
C ARG A 208 6.08 8.26 19.79
N ALA A 209 6.89 8.84 18.92
CA ALA A 209 6.55 9.01 17.51
C ALA A 209 6.38 7.67 16.78
N LEU A 210 7.20 6.67 17.13
CA LEU A 210 7.11 5.32 16.60
C LEU A 210 5.85 4.61 17.09
N LEU A 211 5.58 4.63 18.40
CA LEU A 211 4.37 4.05 18.97
C LEU A 211 3.09 4.60 18.34
N ILE A 212 3.03 5.90 18.02
CA ILE A 212 1.86 6.48 17.35
C ILE A 212 1.68 5.87 15.95
N VAL A 213 2.76 5.70 15.19
CA VAL A 213 2.71 5.11 13.85
C VAL A 213 2.32 3.63 13.93
N GLU A 214 2.87 2.88 14.89
CA GLU A 214 2.51 1.48 15.16
C GLU A 214 1.06 1.32 15.62
N ILE A 215 0.52 2.22 16.45
CA ILE A 215 -0.90 2.21 16.81
C ILE A 215 -1.78 2.38 15.56
N GLY A 216 -1.31 3.14 14.57
CA GLY A 216 -1.95 3.25 13.26
C GLY A 216 -2.03 1.94 12.48
N GLU A 217 -1.22 0.93 12.82
CA GLU A 217 -1.24 -0.40 12.20
C GLU A 217 -2.34 -1.30 12.78
N LEU A 218 -2.83 -1.05 14.01
CA LEU A 218 -3.82 -1.92 14.66
C LEU A 218 -5.10 -2.12 13.84
N PRO A 219 -5.72 -1.07 13.24
CA PRO A 219 -6.89 -1.28 12.37
C PRO A 219 -6.59 -2.13 11.14
N VAL A 220 -5.36 -2.04 10.62
CA VAL A 220 -4.89 -2.85 9.47
C VAL A 220 -4.76 -4.31 9.86
N LEU A 221 -4.21 -4.59 11.05
CA LEU A 221 -4.11 -5.97 11.55
C LEU A 221 -5.49 -6.59 11.80
N VAL A 222 -6.44 -5.83 12.33
CA VAL A 222 -7.83 -6.31 12.49
C VAL A 222 -8.44 -6.66 11.14
N GLY A 223 -8.33 -5.75 10.15
CA GLY A 223 -8.81 -6.02 8.80
C GLY A 223 -8.08 -7.17 8.11
N LEU A 224 -6.78 -7.33 8.38
CA LEU A 224 -5.95 -8.41 7.85
C LEU A 224 -6.41 -9.76 8.38
N VAL A 225 -6.61 -9.87 9.70
CA VAL A 225 -7.10 -11.10 10.34
C VAL A 225 -8.49 -11.45 9.80
N GLN A 226 -9.38 -10.46 9.66
CA GLN A 226 -10.70 -10.69 9.07
C GLN A 226 -10.60 -11.20 7.63
N ALA A 227 -9.76 -10.57 6.79
CA ALA A 227 -9.54 -10.99 5.41
C ALA A 227 -8.93 -12.40 5.33
N PHE A 228 -7.97 -12.74 6.19
CA PHE A 228 -7.41 -14.09 6.25
C PHE A 228 -8.45 -15.13 6.63
N LEU A 229 -9.26 -14.87 7.64
CA LEU A 229 -10.32 -15.79 8.06
C LEU A 229 -11.34 -15.97 6.94
N ALA A 230 -11.74 -14.88 6.27
CA ALA A 230 -12.66 -14.95 5.15
C ALA A 230 -12.05 -15.75 3.97
N LEU A 231 -10.81 -15.47 3.59
CA LEU A 231 -10.11 -16.21 2.52
C LEU A 231 -9.91 -17.69 2.87
N SER A 232 -9.70 -18.05 4.14
CA SER A 232 -9.56 -19.44 4.56
C SER A 232 -10.85 -20.26 4.50
N SER A 233 -11.99 -19.58 4.33
CA SER A 233 -13.31 -20.19 4.18
C SER A 233 -13.78 -20.29 2.73
N LEU A 234 -12.96 -19.84 1.78
CA LEU A 234 -13.19 -19.99 0.34
C LEU A 234 -12.94 -21.42 -0.14
#